data_AF-A0A0H2SK32-F1
#
_entry.id   AF-A0A0H2SK32-F1
#
_cell.length_a   1.000
_cell.length_b   1.000
_cell.length_c   1.000
_cell.angle_alpha   90.00
_cell.angle_beta   90.00
_cell.angle_gamma   90.00
#
_symmetry.space_group_name_H-M   'P 1'
#
loop_
_entity.id
_entity.type
_entity.pdbx_description
1 polymer ?
#
loop_
_entity_poly.entity_id
_entity_poly.type
_entity_poly.pdbx_seq_one_letter_code
_entity_poly.pdbx_strand_id
1 'polypeptide(L)'
;MFSDLNIELDIFSGPFETLVQLIKDKKIPVRLLSVSKIASIFNEYIEKNYDNLDDIGEFLRIASYLTLLKSKELLPRSDENKEFTRERNTLYNIIEDYEKIKETMQILQKDFGKNTTKKSVKIKTSRFDKDKIHKQLELYMYDYLQIQQKLEILKESFTVEEAVEELKNKDRFTIKELYVIANHERLRFIVYFLASLMLVRNGLHYITDNYEFIKNTEEVSVNEK
;
A
#
# COMPACT_ATOMS: atom_id res chain seq x y z
N MET A 1 2.10 31.62 48.17
CA MET A 1 1.49 32.37 47.06
C MET A 1 2.01 31.80 45.74
N PHE A 2 1.57 30.61 45.34
CA PHE A 2 1.79 30.05 43.99
C PHE A 2 0.61 29.11 43.67
N SER A 3 -0.62 29.52 43.99
CA SER A 3 -1.82 28.69 43.88
C SER A 3 -2.61 28.89 42.60
N ASP A 4 -2.22 29.82 41.71
CA ASP A 4 -2.96 30.10 40.47
C ASP A 4 -2.01 30.37 39.30
N LEU A 5 -1.05 29.45 39.07
CA LEU A 5 -0.38 29.40 37.77
C LEU A 5 -1.25 28.54 36.83
N ASN A 6 -2.22 29.19 36.19
CA ASN A 6 -2.84 28.64 34.98
C ASN A 6 -1.79 28.69 33.88
N ILE A 7 -1.02 27.61 33.74
CA ILE A 7 -0.13 27.41 32.61
C ILE A 7 -1.01 26.94 31.46
N GLU A 8 -1.48 27.89 30.63
CA GLU A 8 -1.92 27.55 29.29
C GLU A 8 -0.67 27.12 28.51
N LEU A 9 -0.58 25.82 28.21
CA LEU A 9 0.48 25.28 27.36
C LEU A 9 0.19 25.71 25.92
N ASP A 10 0.72 26.86 25.51
CA ASP A 10 0.70 27.34 24.11
C ASP A 10 1.54 26.48 23.15
N ILE A 11 2.07 25.34 23.61
CA ILE A 11 3.11 24.56 22.95
C ILE A 11 2.76 23.08 23.02
N PHE A 12 1.62 22.68 22.46
CA PHE A 12 1.32 21.26 22.25
C PHE A 12 2.25 20.74 21.15
N SER A 13 3.07 19.73 21.49
CA SER A 13 4.21 19.35 20.66
C SER A 13 3.76 18.72 19.33
N GLY A 14 3.75 19.55 18.30
CA GLY A 14 3.44 19.17 16.92
C GLY A 14 1.95 18.94 16.62
N PRO A 15 1.59 19.01 15.33
CA PRO A 15 0.21 18.89 14.88
C PRO A 15 -0.40 17.50 15.09
N PHE A 16 0.43 16.46 15.10
CA PHE A 16 -0.04 15.09 15.30
C PHE A 16 -0.47 14.84 16.75
N GLU A 17 0.28 15.34 17.73
CA GLU A 17 -0.09 15.23 19.14
C GLU A 17 -1.43 15.92 19.40
N THR A 18 -1.59 17.11 18.82
CA THR A 18 -2.81 17.90 18.90
C THR A 18 -4.00 17.13 18.33
N LEU A 19 -3.85 16.51 17.15
CA LEU A 19 -4.88 15.67 16.55
C LEU A 19 -5.31 14.52 17.49
N VAL A 20 -4.35 13.80 18.05
CA VAL A 20 -4.63 12.67 18.96
C VAL A 20 -5.35 13.15 20.21
N GLN A 21 -4.94 14.28 20.79
CA GLN A 21 -5.58 14.85 21.97
C GLN A 21 -7.03 15.27 21.69
N LEU A 22 -7.28 15.96 20.57
CA LEU A 22 -8.63 16.37 20.17
C LEU A 22 -9.58 15.19 19.97
N ILE A 23 -9.06 14.08 19.44
CA ILE A 23 -9.82 12.83 19.29
C ILE A 23 -10.10 12.21 20.66
N LYS A 24 -9.10 12.14 21.54
CA LYS A 24 -9.21 11.59 22.89
C LYS A 24 -10.25 12.33 23.72
N ASP A 25 -10.33 13.65 23.59
CA ASP A 25 -11.30 14.48 24.30
C ASP A 25 -12.76 14.13 23.96
N LYS A 26 -13.00 13.52 22.79
CA LYS A 26 -14.33 13.00 22.43
C LYS A 26 -14.72 11.73 23.19
N LYS A 27 -13.80 11.07 23.89
CA LYS A 27 -14.00 9.81 24.65
C LYS A 27 -14.62 8.69 23.81
N ILE A 28 -14.36 8.68 22.51
CA ILE A 28 -14.85 7.69 21.55
C ILE A 28 -13.62 7.01 20.92
N PRO A 29 -13.59 5.67 20.79
CA PRO A 29 -12.55 4.97 20.06
C PRO A 29 -12.37 5.53 18.64
N VAL A 30 -11.12 5.75 18.21
CA VAL A 30 -10.83 6.37 16.91
C VAL A 30 -11.43 5.59 15.73
N ARG A 31 -11.49 4.26 15.83
CA ARG A 31 -12.07 3.39 14.79
C ARG A 31 -13.58 3.53 14.62
N LEU A 32 -14.27 4.15 15.59
CA LEU A 32 -15.70 4.47 15.50
C LEU A 32 -15.96 5.86 14.89
N LEU A 33 -14.91 6.66 14.67
CA LEU A 33 -15.00 7.96 14.03
C LEU A 33 -14.76 7.83 12.52
N SER A 34 -15.64 8.44 11.71
CA SER A 34 -15.37 8.60 10.28
C SER A 34 -14.18 9.53 10.05
N VAL A 35 -13.47 9.35 8.93
CA VAL A 35 -12.31 10.20 8.61
C VAL A 35 -12.76 11.64 8.40
N SER A 36 -13.93 11.85 7.82
CA SER A 36 -14.61 13.13 7.69
C SER A 36 -14.83 13.82 9.03
N LYS A 37 -15.19 13.07 10.09
CA LYS A 37 -15.36 13.64 11.43
C LYS A 37 -14.01 14.05 12.03
N ILE A 38 -12.98 13.21 11.88
CA ILE A 38 -11.61 13.51 12.32
C ILE A 38 -11.09 14.77 11.64
N ALA A 39 -11.22 14.86 10.31
CA ALA A 39 -10.83 16.02 9.52
C ALA A 39 -11.54 17.29 9.97
N SER A 40 -12.85 17.21 10.25
CA SER A 40 -13.64 18.37 10.67
C SER A 40 -13.22 18.86 12.06
N ILE A 41 -12.92 17.96 13.00
CA ILE A 41 -12.41 18.31 14.33
C ILE A 41 -11.06 19.04 14.23
N PHE A 42 -10.16 18.54 13.37
CA PHE A 42 -8.84 19.12 13.20
C PHE A 42 -8.89 20.48 12.51
N ASN A 43 -9.70 20.63 11.47
CA ASN A 43 -9.88 21.90 10.76
C ASN A 43 -10.50 22.97 11.67
N GLU A 44 -11.51 22.62 12.47
CA GLU A 44 -12.13 23.53 13.45
C GLU A 44 -11.10 24.04 14.47
N TYR A 45 -10.17 23.19 14.89
CA TYR A 45 -9.07 23.59 15.77
C TYR A 45 -8.13 24.59 15.09
N ILE A 46 -7.72 24.33 13.84
CA ILE A 46 -6.84 25.24 13.09
C ILE A 46 -7.51 26.59 12.87
N GLU A 47 -8.79 26.62 12.47
CA GLU A 47 -9.52 27.87 12.24
C GLU A 47 -9.60 28.75 13.50
N LYS A 48 -9.77 28.15 14.68
CA LYS A 48 -9.87 28.90 15.94
C LYS A 48 -8.52 29.39 16.46
N ASN A 49 -7.43 28.71 16.12
CA ASN A 49 -6.10 28.98 16.67
C ASN A 49 -5.10 29.45 15.63
N TYR A 50 -5.56 29.80 14.42
CA TYR A 50 -4.72 30.08 13.25
C TYR A 50 -3.57 31.05 13.57
N ASP A 51 -3.87 32.13 14.30
CA ASP A 51 -2.91 33.18 14.64
C ASP A 51 -1.90 32.79 15.73
N ASN A 52 -2.18 31.72 16.49
CA ASN A 52 -1.36 31.25 17.62
C ASN A 52 -0.50 30.02 17.26
N LEU A 53 -0.57 29.54 16.02
CA LEU A 53 0.17 28.36 15.59
C LEU A 53 1.56 28.75 15.07
N ASP A 54 2.60 28.49 15.88
CA ASP A 54 4.00 28.77 15.56
C ASP A 54 4.49 28.11 14.25
N ASP A 55 3.99 26.92 13.92
CA ASP A 55 4.33 26.19 12.69
C ASP A 55 3.09 25.75 11.90
N ILE A 56 2.34 26.74 11.43
CA ILE A 56 1.09 26.55 10.66
C ILE A 56 1.27 25.63 9.43
N GLY A 57 2.48 25.58 8.85
CA GLY A 57 2.78 24.76 7.67
C GLY A 57 2.60 23.27 7.94
N GLU A 58 3.06 22.78 9.09
CA GLU A 58 2.89 21.37 9.46
C GLU A 58 1.43 21.01 9.76
N PHE A 59 0.68 21.93 10.36
CA PHE A 59 -0.76 21.77 10.58
C PHE A 59 -1.52 21.70 9.26
N LEU A 60 -1.23 22.59 8.30
CA LEU A 60 -1.83 22.55 6.97
C LEU A 60 -1.49 21.25 6.23
N ARG A 61 -0.29 20.70 6.42
CA ARG A 61 0.08 19.42 5.79
C ARG A 61 -0.81 18.28 6.26
N ILE A 62 -1.05 18.17 7.57
CA ILE A 62 -1.97 17.15 8.12
C ILE A 62 -3.42 17.45 7.73
N ALA A 63 -3.85 18.72 7.78
CA ALA A 63 -5.19 19.12 7.38
C ALA A 63 -5.46 18.79 5.90
N SER A 64 -4.48 19.01 5.03
CA SER A 64 -4.56 18.66 3.60
C SER A 64 -4.70 17.16 3.41
N TYR A 65 -3.92 16.36 4.14
CA TYR A 65 -4.03 14.90 4.09
C TYR A 65 -5.39 14.40 4.59
N LEU A 66 -5.88 14.91 5.72
CA LEU A 66 -7.20 14.57 6.24
C LEU A 66 -8.33 15.03 5.30
N THR A 67 -8.17 16.17 4.63
CA THR A 67 -9.12 16.68 3.64
C THR A 67 -9.17 15.78 2.39
N LEU A 68 -8.02 15.31 1.92
CA LEU A 68 -7.95 14.31 0.83
C LEU A 68 -8.70 13.04 1.22
N LEU A 69 -8.45 12.51 2.42
CA LEU A 69 -9.15 11.30 2.88
C LEU A 69 -10.66 11.53 3.08
N LYS A 70 -11.07 12.71 3.57
CA LYS A 70 -12.48 13.09 3.65
C LYS A 70 -13.14 13.12 2.27
N SER A 71 -12.46 13.67 1.26
CA SER A 71 -12.95 13.67 -0.11
C SER A 71 -13.15 12.24 -0.63
N LYS A 72 -12.13 11.37 -0.48
CA LYS A 72 -12.21 9.94 -0.84
C LYS A 72 -13.37 9.21 -0.13
N GLU A 73 -13.63 9.52 1.14
CA GLU A 73 -14.71 8.90 1.92
C GLU A 73 -16.11 9.29 1.43
N LEU A 74 -16.28 10.51 0.90
CA LEU A 74 -17.57 11.05 0.46
C LEU A 74 -17.94 10.64 -0.98
N LEU A 75 -16.99 10.13 -1.76
CA LEU A 75 -17.25 9.71 -3.15
C LEU A 75 -18.10 8.42 -3.20
N PRO A 76 -18.97 8.28 -4.22
CA PRO A 76 -19.76 7.07 -4.41
C PRO A 76 -18.84 5.85 -4.64
N ARG A 77 -19.16 4.75 -3.96
CA ARG A 77 -18.31 3.55 -3.85
C ARG A 77 -18.06 2.89 -5.22
N SER A 78 -16.85 3.02 -5.77
CA SER A 78 -16.32 2.18 -6.86
C SER A 78 -15.44 1.04 -6.30
N ASP A 79 -15.04 0.09 -7.14
CA ASP A 79 -14.15 -1.03 -6.78
C ASP A 79 -12.75 -0.59 -6.27
N GLU A 80 -12.41 0.71 -6.38
CA GLU A 80 -11.20 1.35 -5.85
C GLU A 80 -11.20 1.52 -4.30
N ASN A 81 -12.27 1.08 -3.62
CA ASN A 81 -12.41 1.18 -2.15
C ASN A 81 -11.33 0.47 -1.31
N LYS A 82 -10.56 -0.45 -1.92
CA LYS A 82 -9.48 -1.14 -1.20
C LYS A 82 -8.35 -0.18 -0.80
N GLU A 83 -8.04 0.80 -1.63
CA GLU A 83 -6.98 1.78 -1.33
C GLU A 83 -7.40 2.71 -0.20
N PHE A 84 -8.59 3.32 -0.28
CA PHE A 84 -9.13 4.16 0.78
C PHE A 84 -9.22 3.40 2.11
N THR A 85 -9.69 2.15 2.08
CA THR A 85 -9.77 1.31 3.30
C THR A 85 -8.38 1.12 3.93
N ARG A 86 -7.34 0.92 3.12
CA ARG A 86 -5.95 0.81 3.61
C ARG A 86 -5.48 2.13 4.20
N GLU A 87 -5.64 3.24 3.50
CA GLU A 87 -5.21 4.57 3.99
C GLU A 87 -5.91 4.95 5.30
N ARG A 88 -7.22 4.72 5.39
CA ARG A 88 -7.99 4.93 6.63
C ARG A 88 -7.46 4.07 7.77
N ASN A 89 -7.21 2.78 7.53
CA ASN A 89 -6.69 1.89 8.56
C ASN A 89 -5.29 2.30 9.01
N THR A 90 -4.45 2.77 8.08
CA THR A 90 -3.13 3.34 8.40
C THR A 90 -3.27 4.53 9.32
N LEU A 91 -4.16 5.49 9.02
CA LEU A 91 -4.41 6.65 9.89
C LEU A 91 -4.81 6.22 11.31
N TYR A 92 -5.76 5.28 11.43
CA TYR A 92 -6.18 4.76 12.74
C TYR A 92 -5.03 4.12 13.52
N ASN A 93 -4.21 3.31 12.86
CA ASN A 93 -3.07 2.67 13.51
C ASN A 93 -2.06 3.71 14.01
N ILE A 94 -1.73 4.72 13.21
CA ILE A 94 -0.79 5.76 13.62
C ILE A 94 -1.32 6.52 14.85
N ILE A 95 -2.62 6.84 14.90
CA ILE A 95 -3.25 7.51 16.05
C ILE A 95 -3.16 6.64 17.31
N GLU A 96 -3.52 5.36 17.21
CA GLU A 96 -3.48 4.42 18.34
C GLU A 96 -2.05 4.16 18.83
N ASP A 97 -1.10 4.00 17.90
CA ASP A 97 0.29 3.71 18.24
C ASP A 97 0.96 4.92 18.88
N TYR A 98 0.67 6.13 18.41
CA TYR A 98 1.14 7.35 19.05
C TYR A 98 0.62 7.47 20.49
N GLU A 99 -0.66 7.16 20.74
CA GLU A 99 -1.21 7.17 22.10
C GLU A 99 -0.46 6.20 23.02
N LYS A 100 -0.23 4.95 22.58
CA LYS A 100 0.51 3.95 23.35
C LYS A 100 1.94 4.38 23.63
N ILE A 101 2.62 4.96 22.63
CA ILE A 101 3.99 5.46 22.78
C ILE A 101 4.03 6.58 23.82
N LYS A 102 3.07 7.52 23.77
CA LYS A 102 2.98 8.64 24.72
C LYS A 102 2.73 8.14 26.14
N GLU A 103 1.80 7.21 26.33
CA GLU A 103 1.53 6.59 27.64
C GLU A 103 2.77 5.87 28.18
N THR A 104 3.44 5.08 27.34
CA THR A 104 4.67 4.37 27.70
C THR A 104 5.80 5.34 28.07
N MET A 105 5.94 6.44 27.33
CA MET A 105 6.92 7.49 27.60
C MET A 105 6.68 8.16 28.96
N GLN A 106 5.43 8.41 29.33
CA GLN A 106 5.08 8.98 30.64
C GLN A 106 5.44 8.03 31.79
N ILE A 107 5.17 6.73 31.64
CA ILE A 107 5.55 5.70 32.61
C ILE A 107 7.07 5.64 32.74
N LEU A 108 7.77 5.57 31.60
CA LEU A 108 9.24 5.55 31.56
C LEU A 108 9.83 6.79 32.23
N GLN A 109 9.33 7.98 31.93
CA GLN A 109 9.80 9.23 32.51
C GLN A 109 9.60 9.27 34.03
N LYS A 110 8.48 8.74 34.54
CA LYS A 110 8.19 8.65 35.97
C LYS A 110 9.19 7.74 36.71
N ASP A 111 9.68 6.71 36.04
CA ASP A 111 10.62 5.72 36.58
C ASP A 111 12.08 6.07 36.25
N PHE A 112 12.31 6.95 35.28
CA PHE A 112 13.63 7.41 34.86
C PHE A 112 14.33 8.17 36.00
N GLY A 113 15.51 7.69 36.41
CA GLY A 113 16.31 8.31 37.47
C GLY A 113 15.83 8.05 38.90
N LYS A 114 14.68 7.40 39.11
CA LYS A 114 14.36 6.86 40.44
C LYS A 114 15.21 5.63 40.67
N ASN A 115 15.94 5.63 41.80
CA ASN A 115 16.59 4.44 42.34
C ASN A 115 15.52 3.47 42.86
N THR A 116 14.59 3.04 42.00
CA THR A 116 13.86 1.81 42.23
C THR A 116 14.95 0.78 42.33
N THR A 117 15.18 0.26 43.54
CA THR A 117 16.13 -0.82 43.78
C THR A 117 16.04 -1.74 42.59
N LYS A 118 17.12 -1.80 41.78
CA LYS A 118 17.18 -2.69 40.64
C LYS A 118 17.00 -4.08 41.25
N LYS A 119 15.76 -4.55 41.36
CA LYS A 119 15.48 -5.96 41.57
C LYS A 119 16.16 -6.56 40.37
N SER A 120 17.32 -7.14 40.60
CA SER A 120 17.97 -8.00 39.63
C SER A 120 16.86 -8.94 39.20
N VAL A 121 16.33 -8.71 38.01
CA VAL A 121 15.50 -9.72 37.37
C VAL A 121 16.49 -10.86 37.25
N LYS A 122 16.30 -11.90 38.07
CA LYS A 122 17.00 -13.16 37.84
C LYS A 122 16.47 -13.60 36.49
N ILE A 123 17.15 -13.17 35.44
CA ILE A 123 17.04 -13.76 34.13
C ILE A 123 17.51 -15.17 34.41
N LYS A 124 16.58 -16.09 34.66
CA LYS A 124 16.83 -17.50 34.36
C LYS A 124 17.30 -17.40 32.93
N THR A 125 18.59 -17.64 32.70
CA THR A 125 19.14 -17.76 31.36
C THR A 125 18.12 -18.59 30.62
N SER A 126 17.36 -17.96 29.70
CA SER A 126 16.36 -18.67 28.94
C SER A 126 17.19 -19.67 28.17
N ARG A 127 17.25 -20.91 28.66
CA ARG A 127 17.81 -22.00 27.89
C ARG A 127 16.83 -22.09 26.76
N PHE A 128 17.25 -21.59 25.61
CA PHE A 128 16.52 -21.74 24.38
C PHE A 128 16.26 -23.23 24.23
N ASP A 129 15.01 -23.61 24.46
CA ASP A 129 14.56 -24.97 24.23
C ASP A 129 14.71 -25.19 22.73
N LYS A 130 15.73 -25.98 22.37
CA LYS A 130 16.12 -26.20 20.98
C LYS A 130 14.94 -26.75 20.18
N ASP A 131 14.10 -27.56 20.82
CA ASP A 131 12.91 -28.15 20.20
C ASP A 131 11.82 -27.10 19.98
N LYS A 132 11.66 -26.18 20.94
CA LYS A 132 10.72 -25.06 20.80
C LYS A 132 11.15 -24.09 19.70
N ILE A 133 12.45 -23.76 19.63
CA ILE A 133 13.00 -22.95 18.54
C ILE A 133 12.82 -23.65 17.20
N HIS A 134 13.17 -24.93 17.11
CA HIS A 134 13.02 -25.69 15.88
C HIS A 134 11.57 -25.68 15.41
N LYS A 135 10.61 -25.92 16.31
CA LYS A 135 9.18 -25.88 15.97
C LYS A 135 8.74 -24.50 15.50
N GLN A 136 9.25 -23.43 16.10
CA GLN A 136 8.93 -22.06 15.70
C GLN A 136 9.54 -21.69 14.35
N LEU A 137 10.78 -22.12 14.09
CA LEU A 137 11.40 -21.99 12.77
C LEU A 137 10.65 -22.80 11.71
N GLU A 138 10.21 -24.01 12.04
CA GLU A 138 9.42 -24.85 11.14
C GLU A 138 8.08 -24.19 10.79
N LEU A 139 7.35 -23.67 11.79
CA LEU A 139 6.12 -22.89 11.54
C LEU A 139 6.41 -21.65 10.68
N TYR A 140 7.48 -20.91 10.99
CA TYR A 140 7.83 -19.70 10.24
C TYR A 140 8.23 -20.03 8.80
N MET A 141 8.97 -21.11 8.57
CA MET A 141 9.31 -21.58 7.23
C MET A 141 8.08 -22.07 6.47
N TYR A 142 7.16 -22.76 7.14
CA TYR A 142 5.88 -23.16 6.55
C TYR A 142 5.08 -21.92 6.11
N ASP A 143 4.90 -20.94 6.99
CA ASP A 143 4.20 -19.69 6.69
C ASP A 143 4.90 -18.91 5.57
N TYR A 144 6.24 -18.84 5.61
CA TYR A 144 7.04 -18.19 4.57
C TYR A 144 6.91 -18.88 3.21
N LEU A 145 6.91 -20.21 3.17
CA LEU A 145 6.66 -21.00 1.95
C LEU A 145 5.24 -20.78 1.43
N GLN A 146 4.23 -20.70 2.29
CA GLN A 146 2.86 -20.41 1.87
C GLN A 146 2.73 -18.99 1.29
N ILE A 147 3.41 -18.00 1.90
CA ILE A 147 3.46 -16.63 1.39
C ILE A 147 4.18 -16.58 0.04
N GLN A 148 5.31 -17.26 -0.11
CA GLN A 148 6.07 -17.37 -1.36
C GLN A 148 5.29 -18.11 -2.45
N GLN A 149 4.67 -19.25 -2.16
CA GLN A 149 3.81 -19.98 -3.11
C GLN A 149 2.64 -19.12 -3.58
N LYS A 150 2.04 -18.34 -2.68
CA LYS A 150 0.97 -17.39 -3.03
C LYS A 150 1.47 -16.24 -3.93
N LEU A 151 2.76 -15.90 -3.88
CA LEU A 151 3.40 -14.91 -4.74
C LEU A 151 3.90 -15.51 -6.06
N GLU A 152 4.32 -16.78 -6.09
CA GLU A 152 4.73 -17.50 -7.31
C GLU A 152 3.56 -17.77 -8.26
N ILE A 153 2.32 -17.82 -7.77
CA ILE A 153 1.11 -18.00 -8.60
C ILE A 153 0.75 -16.73 -9.42
N LEU A 154 1.45 -15.59 -9.23
CA LEU A 154 1.31 -14.40 -10.07
C LEU A 154 2.48 -14.21 -11.04
N LYS A 155 3.07 -15.32 -11.51
CA LYS A 155 3.88 -15.30 -12.72
C LYS A 155 3.04 -15.85 -13.86
N GLU A 156 2.21 -14.99 -14.46
CA GLU A 156 1.87 -15.23 -15.86
C GLU A 156 3.14 -15.02 -16.67
N SER A 157 3.85 -16.12 -16.89
CA SER A 157 5.05 -16.19 -17.72
C SER A 157 4.65 -16.16 -19.20
N PHE A 158 3.73 -15.29 -19.62
CA PHE A 158 3.36 -15.21 -21.02
C PHE A 158 4.38 -14.34 -21.75
N THR A 159 5.35 -14.99 -22.37
CA THR A 159 6.47 -14.33 -23.06
C THR A 159 6.10 -13.96 -24.49
N VAL A 160 6.81 -13.00 -25.08
CA VAL A 160 6.58 -12.58 -26.47
C VAL A 160 6.95 -13.71 -27.43
N GLU A 161 7.98 -14.49 -27.09
CA GLU A 161 8.47 -15.63 -27.86
C GLU A 161 7.40 -16.72 -28.00
N GLU A 162 6.71 -17.07 -26.91
CA GLU A 162 5.60 -18.02 -26.92
C GLU A 162 4.42 -17.51 -27.78
N ALA A 163 4.10 -16.22 -27.66
CA ALA A 163 3.05 -15.59 -28.45
C ALA A 163 3.38 -15.56 -29.95
N VAL A 164 4.65 -15.36 -30.32
CA VAL A 164 5.11 -15.41 -31.72
C VAL A 164 4.93 -16.81 -32.28
N GLU A 165 5.32 -17.85 -31.54
CA GLU A 165 5.19 -19.24 -32.01
C GLU A 165 3.72 -19.66 -32.19
N GLU A 166 2.84 -19.21 -31.30
CA GLU A 166 1.40 -19.47 -31.42
C GLU A 166 0.78 -18.76 -32.65
N LEU A 167 1.16 -17.50 -32.91
CA LEU A 167 0.63 -16.72 -34.03
C LEU A 167 1.24 -17.13 -35.38
N LYS A 168 2.47 -17.64 -35.41
CA LYS A 168 3.18 -18.07 -36.63
C LYS A 168 2.43 -19.17 -37.40
N ASN A 169 1.70 -20.02 -36.69
CA ASN A 169 0.94 -21.12 -37.26
C ASN A 169 -0.44 -20.72 -37.79
N LYS A 170 -0.88 -19.47 -37.56
CA LYS A 170 -2.15 -18.96 -38.07
C LYS A 170 -1.98 -18.33 -39.44
N ASP A 171 -2.82 -18.78 -40.39
CA ASP A 171 -2.83 -18.25 -41.75
C ASP A 171 -3.36 -16.81 -41.81
N ARG A 172 -4.34 -16.49 -40.96
CA ARG A 172 -4.86 -15.14 -40.80
C ARG A 172 -5.34 -14.88 -39.39
N PHE A 173 -5.22 -13.64 -38.93
CA PHE A 173 -5.86 -13.19 -37.70
C PHE A 173 -6.15 -11.68 -37.70
N THR A 174 -7.12 -11.27 -36.90
CA THR A 174 -7.49 -9.86 -36.68
C THR A 174 -7.19 -9.38 -35.26
N ILE A 175 -7.16 -8.06 -35.04
CA ILE A 175 -6.98 -7.46 -33.71
C ILE A 175 -8.06 -7.92 -32.71
N LYS A 176 -9.28 -8.15 -33.19
CA LYS A 176 -10.37 -8.66 -32.33
C LYS A 176 -10.10 -10.09 -31.87
N GLU A 177 -9.58 -10.94 -32.75
CA GLU A 177 -9.21 -12.31 -32.42
C GLU A 177 -8.02 -12.35 -31.46
N LEU A 178 -7.03 -11.46 -31.62
CA LEU A 178 -5.93 -11.28 -30.66
C LEU A 178 -6.44 -11.00 -29.25
N TYR A 179 -7.49 -10.16 -29.11
CA TYR A 179 -8.09 -9.86 -27.81
C TYR A 179 -8.85 -11.04 -27.19
N VAL A 180 -9.44 -11.90 -28.01
CA VAL A 180 -10.11 -13.13 -27.57
C VAL A 180 -9.08 -14.18 -27.13
N ILE A 181 -8.00 -14.38 -27.91
CA ILE A 181 -6.89 -15.29 -27.58
C ILE A 181 -6.18 -14.85 -26.29
N ALA A 182 -6.11 -13.53 -26.06
CA ALA A 182 -5.57 -12.94 -24.84
C ALA A 182 -6.49 -13.09 -23.60
N ASN A 183 -7.59 -13.85 -23.67
CA ASN A 183 -8.56 -14.02 -22.58
C ASN A 183 -9.09 -12.69 -22.00
N HIS A 184 -9.17 -11.64 -22.83
CA HIS A 184 -9.55 -10.28 -22.41
C HIS A 184 -8.63 -9.61 -21.39
N GLU A 185 -7.44 -10.17 -21.13
CA GLU A 185 -6.46 -9.59 -20.22
C GLU A 185 -5.55 -8.60 -20.95
N ARG A 186 -5.38 -7.40 -20.36
CA ARG A 186 -4.62 -6.31 -20.99
C ARG A 186 -3.16 -6.67 -21.25
N LEU A 187 -2.51 -7.35 -20.30
CA LEU A 187 -1.09 -7.72 -20.41
C LEU A 187 -0.86 -8.75 -21.51
N ARG A 188 -1.65 -9.82 -21.54
CA ARG A 188 -1.61 -10.83 -22.62
C ARG A 188 -1.87 -10.19 -23.99
N PHE A 189 -2.84 -9.29 -24.09
CA PHE A 189 -3.13 -8.61 -25.35
C PHE A 189 -1.94 -7.79 -25.85
N ILE A 190 -1.25 -7.07 -24.95
CA ILE A 190 -0.03 -6.32 -25.30
C ILE A 190 1.06 -7.26 -25.82
N VAL A 191 1.27 -8.42 -25.18
CA VAL A 191 2.26 -9.42 -25.59
C VAL A 191 1.93 -10.00 -26.98
N TYR A 192 0.67 -10.40 -27.21
CA TYR A 192 0.21 -10.87 -28.52
C TYR A 192 0.28 -9.79 -29.60
N PHE A 193 0.00 -8.54 -29.24
CA PHE A 193 0.11 -7.41 -30.15
C PHE A 193 1.57 -7.19 -30.56
N LEU A 194 2.51 -7.19 -29.60
CA LEU A 194 3.94 -7.11 -29.87
C LEU A 194 4.43 -8.28 -30.75
N ALA A 195 3.97 -9.50 -30.46
CA ALA A 195 4.25 -10.68 -31.27
C ALA A 195 3.75 -10.52 -32.72
N SER A 196 2.54 -9.98 -32.92
CA SER A 196 2.01 -9.71 -34.26
C SER A 196 2.86 -8.68 -35.02
N LEU A 197 3.35 -7.63 -34.35
CA LEU A 197 4.25 -6.64 -34.96
C LEU A 197 5.62 -7.24 -35.27
N MET A 198 6.11 -8.18 -34.44
CA MET A 198 7.35 -8.91 -34.71
C MET A 198 7.22 -9.81 -35.94
N LEU A 199 6.08 -10.50 -36.13
CA LEU A 199 5.82 -11.31 -37.32
C LEU A 199 5.81 -10.46 -38.60
N VAL A 200 5.20 -9.26 -38.52
CA VAL A 200 5.19 -8.31 -39.64
C VAL A 200 6.59 -7.74 -39.90
N ARG A 201 7.33 -7.37 -38.86
CA ARG A 201 8.71 -6.90 -38.98
C ARG A 201 9.63 -7.94 -39.62
N ASN A 202 9.40 -9.22 -39.34
CA ASN A 202 10.21 -10.33 -39.86
C ASN A 202 9.71 -10.84 -41.24
N GLY A 203 8.68 -10.22 -41.83
CA GLY A 203 8.16 -10.59 -43.15
C GLY A 203 7.38 -11.91 -43.20
N LEU A 204 7.06 -12.50 -42.04
CA LEU A 204 6.29 -13.75 -41.94
C LEU A 204 4.79 -13.50 -42.14
N HIS A 205 4.30 -12.32 -41.79
CA HIS A 205 2.94 -11.87 -42.01
C HIS A 205 2.94 -10.46 -42.60
N TYR A 206 1.91 -10.10 -43.37
CA TYR A 206 1.69 -8.72 -43.83
C TYR A 206 0.31 -8.22 -43.39
N ILE A 207 0.17 -6.90 -43.35
CA ILE A 207 -1.07 -6.22 -42.93
C ILE A 207 -1.81 -5.73 -44.17
N THR A 208 -3.10 -6.02 -44.25
CA THR A 208 -4.01 -5.46 -45.27
C THR A 208 -4.69 -4.18 -44.79
N ASP A 209 -5.29 -3.42 -45.70
CA ASP A 209 -6.04 -2.19 -45.38
C ASP A 209 -7.21 -2.42 -44.41
N ASN A 210 -7.64 -3.66 -44.24
CA ASN A 210 -8.68 -4.07 -43.29
C ASN A 210 -8.13 -4.46 -41.90
N TYR A 211 -6.85 -4.18 -41.63
CA TYR A 211 -6.16 -4.56 -40.40
C TYR A 211 -6.14 -6.08 -40.14
N GLU A 212 -6.11 -6.88 -41.21
CA GLU A 212 -5.93 -8.33 -41.15
C GLU A 212 -4.46 -8.67 -41.32
N PHE A 213 -3.95 -9.54 -40.45
CA PHE A 213 -2.60 -10.09 -40.54
C PHE A 213 -2.68 -11.40 -41.31
N ILE A 214 -2.02 -11.49 -42.46
CA ILE A 214 -2.05 -12.67 -43.34
C ILE A 214 -0.64 -13.25 -43.44
N LYS A 215 -0.52 -14.57 -43.29
CA LYS A 215 0.74 -15.30 -43.39
C LYS A 215 1.28 -15.23 -44.82
N ASN A 216 2.56 -14.90 -44.94
CA ASN A 216 3.26 -14.91 -46.21
C ASN A 216 3.44 -16.37 -46.66
N THR A 217 2.96 -16.70 -47.87
CA THR A 217 3.00 -18.05 -48.44
C THR A 217 4.25 -18.32 -49.29
N GLU A 218 5.16 -17.35 -49.40
CA GLU A 218 6.45 -17.56 -50.03
C GLU A 218 7.44 -18.19 -49.04
N GLU A 219 7.46 -19.53 -48.99
CA GLU A 219 8.74 -20.22 -48.80
C GLU A 219 9.66 -19.77 -49.93
N VAL A 220 10.69 -18.99 -49.60
CA VAL A 220 11.83 -18.79 -50.49
C VAL A 220 12.56 -20.13 -50.63
N SER A 221 12.11 -20.93 -51.58
CA SER A 221 13.02 -21.71 -52.42
C SER A 221 13.87 -20.73 -53.23
N VAL A 222 15.12 -21.10 -53.54
CA VAL A 222 16.13 -20.43 -54.39
C VAL A 222 17.18 -19.63 -53.58
N ASN A 223 18.48 -19.92 -53.60
CA ASN A 223 19.25 -20.96 -54.31
C ASN A 223 20.67 -21.06 -53.74
N GLU A 224 21.26 -22.23 -54.01
CA GLU A 224 22.69 -22.47 -54.17
C GLU A 224 23.44 -21.31 -54.85
N LYS A 225 24.58 -20.95 -54.27
CA LYS A 225 25.81 -20.70 -55.02
C LYS A 225 27.03 -20.97 -54.15
#